data_AF-A0A3A9WT80-F1
#
_entry.id   AF-A0A3A9WT80-F1
#
_cell.length_a   1.000
_cell.length_b   1.000
_cell.length_c   1.000
_cell.angle_alpha   90.00
_cell.angle_beta   90.00
_cell.angle_gamma   90.00
#
_symmetry.space_group_name_H-M   'P 1'
#
loop_
_entity.id
_entity.type
_entity.pdbx_description
1 polymer ?
#
loop_
_entity_poly.entity_id
_entity_poly.type
_entity_poly.pdbx_seq_one_letter_code
_entity_poly.pdbx_strand_id
1 'polypeptide(L)'
;MNDEADLAVSAEGLDPVESAARGLYDRLPADGLAAESEGYAAGQSLRGVDLASGAAIVRLTERWRTQVLHLRSDCGRIAGHLSETVTAHAELESRTGDDVRRATTAGLENVAPNRAILALGGIAPEDGDA
;
A
#
# COMPACT_ATOMS: atom_id res chain seq x y z
N MET A 1 -23.44 12.69 12.13
CA MET A 1 -22.06 13.02 12.51
C MET A 1 -21.26 11.82 12.06
N ASN A 2 -20.66 11.91 10.86
CA ASN A 2 -19.90 10.79 10.30
C ASN A 2 -18.60 10.70 11.10
N ASP A 3 -18.55 9.70 11.96
CA ASP A 3 -17.39 9.32 12.77
C ASP A 3 -16.43 8.51 11.88
N GLU A 4 -16.15 9.03 10.68
CA GLU A 4 -15.15 8.44 9.79
C GLU A 4 -13.80 8.79 10.41
N ALA A 5 -13.12 7.78 10.95
CA ALA A 5 -11.85 7.97 11.63
C ALA A 5 -10.91 8.77 10.70
N ASP A 6 -10.42 9.91 11.19
CA ASP A 6 -9.54 10.86 10.47
C ASP A 6 -8.24 10.21 9.89
N LEU A 7 -8.01 8.92 10.18
CA LEU A 7 -6.86 8.12 9.76
C LEU A 7 -7.26 6.81 9.03
N ALA A 8 -8.48 6.73 8.49
CA ALA A 8 -8.90 5.58 7.68
C ALA A 8 -8.33 5.71 6.25
N VAL A 9 -7.16 5.12 6.01
CA VAL A 9 -6.66 4.92 4.64
C VAL A 9 -7.26 3.61 4.14
N SER A 10 -8.33 3.70 3.34
CA SER A 10 -8.96 2.51 2.76
C SER A 10 -8.10 1.95 1.62
N ALA A 11 -8.00 0.62 1.55
CA ALA A 11 -7.36 -0.09 0.43
C ALA A 11 -7.94 0.36 -0.92
N GLU A 12 -9.25 0.59 -0.98
CA GLU A 12 -9.96 1.07 -2.17
C GLU A 12 -9.40 2.39 -2.73
N GLY A 13 -8.87 3.27 -1.88
CA GLY A 13 -8.23 4.52 -2.30
C GLY A 13 -6.77 4.35 -2.77
N LEU A 14 -6.06 3.34 -2.27
CA LEU A 14 -4.63 3.12 -2.56
C LEU A 14 -4.39 2.12 -3.70
N ASP A 15 -5.25 1.12 -3.86
CA ASP A 15 -5.11 0.06 -4.87
C ASP A 15 -4.98 0.61 -6.30
N PRO A 16 -5.74 1.65 -6.73
CA PRO A 16 -5.58 2.21 -8.06
C PRO A 16 -4.19 2.84 -8.28
N VAL A 17 -3.64 3.48 -7.24
CA VAL A 17 -2.33 4.12 -7.29
C VAL A 17 -1.22 3.07 -7.29
N GLU A 18 -1.35 2.04 -6.46
CA GLU A 18 -0.43 0.90 -6.45
C GLU A 18 -0.40 0.23 -7.83
N SER A 19 -1.57 -0.08 -8.38
CA SER A 19 -1.72 -0.74 -9.67
C SER A 19 -1.12 0.09 -10.81
N ALA A 20 -1.38 1.40 -10.82
CA ALA A 20 -0.79 2.32 -11.80
C ALA A 20 0.75 2.37 -11.68
N ALA A 21 1.28 2.48 -10.46
CA ALA A 21 2.72 2.48 -10.21
C ALA A 21 3.37 1.15 -10.64
N ARG A 22 2.73 0.01 -10.35
CA ARG A 22 3.20 -1.31 -10.80
C ARG A 22 3.18 -1.43 -12.32
N GLY A 23 2.10 -1.00 -12.97
CA GLY A 23 1.99 -1.01 -14.42
C GLY A 23 3.02 -0.10 -15.12
N LEU A 24 3.44 1.00 -14.49
CA LEU A 24 4.56 1.81 -14.97
C LEU A 24 5.90 1.11 -14.75
N TYR A 25 6.12 0.52 -13.57
CA TYR A 25 7.34 -0.25 -13.26
C TYR A 25 7.62 -1.37 -14.28
N ASP A 26 6.56 -2.06 -14.72
CA ASP A 26 6.65 -3.17 -15.66
C ASP A 26 6.88 -2.71 -17.11
N ARG A 27 6.24 -1.62 -17.55
CA ARG A 27 6.27 -1.16 -18.95
C ARG A 27 7.43 -0.23 -19.28
N LEU A 28 7.92 0.56 -18.32
CA LEU A 28 8.97 1.55 -18.55
C LEU A 28 10.25 1.01 -19.22
N PRO A 29 10.75 -0.21 -18.92
CA PRO A 29 11.88 -0.78 -19.65
C PRO A 29 11.62 -0.96 -21.14
N ALA A 30 10.44 -1.46 -21.52
CA ALA A 30 10.10 -1.74 -22.90
C ALA A 30 9.79 -0.45 -23.66
N ASP A 31 8.87 0.34 -23.13
CA ASP A 31 8.36 1.53 -23.82
C ASP A 31 9.35 2.69 -23.72
N GLY A 32 9.96 2.86 -22.54
CA GLY A 32 10.90 3.95 -22.28
C GLY A 32 12.25 3.76 -22.94
N LEU A 33 12.70 2.53 -23.22
CA LEU A 33 14.01 2.27 -23.83
C LEU A 33 13.91 1.82 -25.30
N ALA A 34 12.71 1.85 -25.91
CA ALA A 34 12.49 1.39 -27.28
C ALA A 34 13.45 2.02 -28.30
N ALA A 35 13.70 3.32 -28.19
CA ALA A 35 14.57 4.08 -29.11
C ALA A 35 16.06 4.07 -28.70
N GLU A 36 16.45 3.35 -27.65
CA GLU A 36 17.81 3.44 -27.11
C GLU A 36 18.86 2.99 -28.13
N SER A 37 18.68 1.80 -28.70
CA SER A 37 19.62 1.22 -29.68
C SER A 37 19.77 2.12 -30.91
N GLU A 38 18.65 2.61 -31.44
CA GLU A 38 18.61 3.51 -32.60
C GLU A 38 19.25 4.85 -32.29
N GLY A 39 19.04 5.40 -31.10
CA GLY A 39 19.68 6.63 -30.62
C GLY A 39 21.20 6.51 -30.58
N TYR A 40 21.74 5.42 -30.03
CA TYR A 40 23.18 5.18 -30.05
C TYR A 40 23.72 5.00 -31.47
N ALA A 41 23.04 4.21 -32.31
CA ALA A 41 23.47 3.97 -33.68
C ALA A 41 23.51 5.27 -34.51
N ALA A 42 22.47 6.10 -34.40
CA ALA A 42 22.40 7.41 -35.03
C ALA A 42 23.50 8.34 -34.50
N GLY A 43 23.67 8.41 -33.18
CA GLY A 43 24.71 9.22 -32.55
C GLY A 43 26.12 8.84 -33.01
N GLN A 44 26.43 7.55 -33.09
CA GLN A 44 27.73 7.05 -33.54
C GLN A 44 27.95 7.30 -35.04
N SER A 45 26.92 7.11 -35.87
CA SER A 45 26.98 7.39 -37.31
C SER A 45 27.29 8.86 -37.59
N LEU A 46 26.63 9.78 -36.87
CA LEU A 46 26.86 11.22 -37.00
C LEU A 46 28.24 11.65 -36.49
N ARG A 47 28.74 11.01 -35.42
CA ARG A 47 30.13 11.24 -34.96
C ARG A 47 31.15 10.76 -35.98
N GLY A 48 30.88 9.67 -36.69
CA GLY A 48 31.76 9.14 -37.73
C GLY A 48 31.93 10.08 -38.95
N VAL A 49 31.03 11.06 -39.11
CA VAL A 49 31.11 12.11 -40.14
C VAL A 49 31.38 13.50 -39.53
N ASP A 50 31.97 13.54 -38.33
CA ASP A 50 32.38 14.76 -37.60
C ASP A 50 31.24 15.76 -37.29
N LEU A 51 29.99 15.29 -37.25
CA LEU A 51 28.86 16.11 -36.85
C LEU A 51 28.75 16.19 -35.32
N ALA A 52 28.84 17.41 -34.79
CA ALA A 52 28.74 17.69 -33.35
C ALA A 52 27.43 17.18 -32.71
N SER A 53 26.35 17.10 -33.50
CA SER A 53 25.06 16.54 -33.10
C SER A 53 25.16 15.08 -32.66
N GLY A 54 26.09 14.30 -33.22
CA GLY A 54 26.25 12.88 -32.86
C GLY A 54 26.63 12.69 -31.39
N ALA A 55 27.58 13.49 -30.88
CA ALA A 55 27.94 13.46 -29.46
C ALA A 55 26.80 13.94 -28.56
N ALA A 56 25.98 14.87 -29.04
CA ALA A 56 24.81 15.35 -28.30
C ALA A 56 23.72 14.27 -28.20
N ILE A 57 23.46 13.51 -29.27
CA ILE A 57 22.50 12.40 -29.29
C ILE A 57 22.93 11.29 -28.35
N VAL A 58 24.20 10.85 -28.39
CA VAL A 58 24.70 9.82 -27.45
C VAL A 58 24.43 10.21 -26.00
N ARG A 59 24.79 11.44 -25.62
CA ARG A 59 24.55 11.93 -24.25
C ARG A 59 23.06 12.07 -23.92
N LEU A 60 22.22 12.38 -24.91
CA LEU A 60 20.77 12.44 -24.72
C LEU A 60 20.21 11.05 -24.43
N THR A 61 20.60 10.06 -25.23
CA THR A 61 20.20 8.65 -25.05
C THR A 61 20.62 8.12 -23.68
N GLU A 62 21.86 8.40 -23.25
CA GLU A 62 22.34 8.02 -21.92
C GLU A 62 21.51 8.64 -20.79
N ARG A 63 21.28 9.97 -20.84
CA ARG A 63 20.47 10.67 -19.82
C ARG A 63 19.04 10.15 -19.78
N TRP A 64 18.44 9.91 -20.95
CA TRP A 64 17.10 9.36 -21.05
C TRP A 64 17.02 7.96 -20.43
N ARG A 65 17.96 7.07 -20.75
CA ARG A 65 18.08 5.75 -20.12
C ARG A 65 18.12 5.86 -18.60
N THR A 66 18.99 6.71 -18.07
CA THR A 66 19.11 6.92 -16.62
C THR A 66 17.80 7.39 -16.00
N GLN A 67 17.13 8.36 -16.61
CA GLN A 67 15.85 8.89 -16.10
C GLN A 67 14.74 7.83 -16.12
N VAL A 68 14.64 7.03 -17.19
CA VAL A 68 13.67 5.93 -17.28
C VAL A 68 13.92 4.89 -16.17
N LEU A 69 15.18 4.53 -15.92
CA LEU A 69 15.53 3.56 -14.87
C LEU A 69 15.26 4.11 -13.46
N HIS A 70 15.52 5.40 -13.21
CA HIS A 70 15.18 6.05 -11.95
C HIS A 70 13.67 6.08 -11.73
N LEU A 71 12.90 6.54 -12.72
CA LEU A 71 11.45 6.57 -12.66
C LEU A 71 10.87 5.18 -12.39
N ARG A 72 11.40 4.15 -13.07
CA ARG A 72 11.02 2.76 -12.81
C ARG A 72 11.29 2.39 -11.35
N SER A 73 12.49 2.64 -10.85
CA SER A 73 12.83 2.35 -9.46
C SER A 73 11.86 3.03 -8.48
N ASP A 74 11.53 4.29 -8.73
CA ASP A 74 10.62 5.05 -7.88
C ASP A 74 9.19 4.50 -7.93
N CYS A 75 8.68 4.15 -9.12
CA CYS A 75 7.41 3.44 -9.28
C CYS A 75 7.37 2.11 -8.52
N GLY A 76 8.47 1.35 -8.54
CA GLY A 76 8.60 0.10 -7.78
C GLY A 76 8.54 0.34 -6.26
N ARG A 77 9.23 1.37 -5.76
CA ARG A 77 9.22 1.76 -4.35
C ARG A 77 7.85 2.23 -3.88
N ILE A 78 7.16 3.03 -4.69
CA ILE A 78 5.81 3.51 -4.40
C ILE A 78 4.85 2.31 -4.31
N ALA A 79 4.85 1.43 -5.32
CA ALA A 79 3.97 0.27 -5.33
C ALA A 79 4.25 -0.66 -4.14
N GLY A 80 5.52 -0.90 -3.80
CA GLY A 80 5.90 -1.68 -2.63
C GLY A 80 5.39 -1.07 -1.32
N HIS A 81 5.64 0.23 -1.11
CA HIS A 81 5.24 0.93 0.11
C HIS A 81 3.72 0.95 0.30
N LEU A 82 2.95 1.16 -0.78
CA LEU A 82 1.48 1.14 -0.71
C LEU A 82 0.96 -0.26 -0.35
N SER A 83 1.49 -1.30 -0.98
CA SER A 83 1.14 -2.69 -0.70
C SER A 83 1.43 -3.08 0.76
N GLU A 84 2.61 -2.68 1.27
CA GLU A 84 3.00 -2.87 2.67
C GLU A 84 2.07 -2.12 3.62
N THR A 85 1.72 -0.87 3.30
CA THR A 85 0.81 -0.04 4.12
C THR A 85 -0.56 -0.68 4.24
N VAL A 86 -1.15 -1.11 3.12
CA VAL A 86 -2.45 -1.80 3.10
C VAL A 86 -2.41 -3.09 3.92
N THR A 87 -1.36 -3.90 3.74
CA THR A 87 -1.21 -5.16 4.46
C THR A 87 -1.06 -4.94 5.98
N ALA A 88 -0.21 -4.00 6.38
CA ALA A 88 0.02 -3.69 7.79
C ALA A 88 -1.22 -3.11 8.47
N HIS A 89 -1.98 -2.24 7.78
CA HIS A 89 -3.24 -1.71 8.32
C HIS A 89 -4.29 -2.81 8.48
N ALA A 90 -4.46 -3.69 7.50
CA ALA A 90 -5.40 -4.81 7.60
C ALA A 90 -5.06 -5.76 8.78
N GLU A 91 -3.77 -6.04 9.00
CA GLU A 91 -3.33 -6.83 10.15
C GLU A 91 -3.62 -6.12 11.48
N LEU A 92 -3.35 -4.81 11.56
CA LEU A 92 -3.61 -4.01 12.75
C LEU A 92 -5.09 -3.93 13.08
N GLU A 93 -5.96 -3.74 12.09
CA GLU A 93 -7.41 -3.72 12.27
C GLU A 93 -7.93 -5.06 12.78
N SER A 94 -7.46 -6.17 12.20
CA SER A 94 -7.82 -7.53 12.63
C SER A 94 -7.44 -7.77 14.10
N ARG A 95 -6.18 -7.46 14.46
CA ARG A 95 -5.69 -7.57 15.84
C ARG A 95 -6.48 -6.71 16.81
N THR A 96 -6.74 -5.46 16.45
CA THR A 96 -7.50 -4.53 17.28
C THR A 96 -8.94 -5.03 17.48
N GLY A 97 -9.58 -5.54 16.43
CA GLY A 97 -10.91 -6.13 16.51
C GLY A 97 -10.98 -7.36 17.43
N ASP A 98 -9.96 -8.21 17.40
CA ASP A 98 -9.86 -9.36 18.30
C ASP A 98 -9.59 -8.95 19.75
N ASP A 99 -8.75 -7.94 19.98
CA ASP A 99 -8.48 -7.39 21.30
C ASP A 99 -9.73 -6.74 21.90
N VAL A 100 -10.47 -5.97 21.10
CA VAL A 100 -11.77 -5.39 21.50
C VAL A 100 -12.77 -6.49 21.83
N ARG A 101 -12.91 -7.52 20.97
CA ARG A 101 -13.82 -8.64 21.21
C ARG A 101 -13.46 -9.36 22.52
N ARG A 102 -12.18 -9.65 22.74
CA ARG A 102 -11.69 -10.30 23.97
C ARG A 102 -11.98 -9.44 25.20
N ALA A 103 -11.73 -8.14 25.14
CA ALA A 103 -12.03 -7.21 26.23
C ALA A 103 -13.54 -7.15 26.52
N THR A 104 -14.40 -7.16 25.49
CA THR A 104 -15.85 -7.20 25.68
C THR A 104 -16.32 -8.50 26.32
N THR A 105 -15.80 -9.66 25.91
CA THR A 105 -16.15 -10.96 26.52
C THR A 105 -15.68 -11.03 27.97
N ALA A 106 -14.43 -10.64 28.26
CA ALA A 106 -13.93 -10.58 29.63
C ALA A 106 -14.70 -9.57 30.50
N GLY A 107 -15.16 -8.46 29.91
CA GLY A 107 -16.05 -7.51 30.55
C GLY A 107 -17.38 -8.16 30.92
N LEU A 108 -18.03 -8.87 30.00
CA LEU A 108 -19.29 -9.60 30.22
C LEU A 108 -19.16 -10.69 31.28
N GLU A 109 -18.03 -11.41 31.35
CA GLU A 109 -17.75 -12.39 32.40
C GLU A 109 -17.61 -11.76 33.80
N ASN A 110 -17.17 -10.50 33.88
CA ASN A 110 -17.04 -9.76 35.13
C ASN A 110 -18.29 -8.95 35.50
N VAL A 111 -19.34 -8.93 34.64
CA VAL A 111 -20.64 -8.37 35.02
C VAL A 111 -21.38 -9.39 35.87
N ALA A 112 -21.36 -9.20 37.19
CA ALA A 112 -22.27 -9.91 38.08
C ALA A 112 -23.71 -9.68 37.58
N PRO A 113 -24.52 -10.73 37.34
CA PRO A 113 -25.87 -10.55 36.83
C PRO A 113 -26.64 -9.66 37.81
N ASN A 114 -27.26 -8.61 37.27
CA ASN A 114 -28.02 -7.69 38.08
C ASN A 114 -29.16 -8.49 38.75
N ARG A 115 -29.09 -8.66 40.07
CA ARG A 115 -30.05 -9.46 40.86
C ARG A 115 -31.50 -9.02 40.63
N ALA A 116 -31.73 -7.74 40.30
CA ALA A 116 -33.04 -7.22 39.96
C ALA A 116 -33.63 -7.84 38.67
N ILE A 117 -32.80 -8.17 37.68
CA ILE A 117 -33.22 -8.78 36.41
C ILE A 117 -33.50 -10.28 36.60
N LEU A 118 -32.69 -10.98 37.41
CA LEU A 118 -32.93 -12.40 37.75
C LEU A 118 -34.22 -12.59 38.55
N ALA A 119 -34.52 -11.66 39.48
CA ALA A 119 -35.76 -11.66 40.25
C ALA A 119 -37.00 -11.41 39.38
N LEU A 120 -36.89 -10.57 38.34
CA LEU A 120 -37.96 -10.36 37.35
C LEU A 120 -38.19 -11.60 36.46
N GLY A 121 -37.16 -12.43 36.27
CA GLY A 121 -37.22 -13.69 35.51
C GLY A 121 -37.65 -14.92 36.32
N GLY A 122 -37.95 -14.78 37.61
CA GLY A 122 -38.43 -15.88 38.46
C GLY A 122 -37.37 -16.85 38.97
N ILE A 123 -36.08 -16.50 38.85
CA ILE A 123 -34.98 -17.30 39.43
C ILE A 123 -34.68 -16.74 40.81
N ALA A 124 -35.18 -17.41 41.86
CA ALA A 124 -34.90 -17.03 43.24
C ALA A 124 -33.44 -17.35 43.60
N PRO A 125 -32.75 -16.52 44.41
CA PRO A 125 -31.45 -16.87 44.95
C PRO A 125 -31.65 -18.00 45.96
N GLU A 126 -31.03 -19.16 45.72
CA GLU A 126 -30.95 -20.22 46.72
C GLU A 126 -30.10 -19.71 47.89
N ASP A 127 -30.71 -19.63 49.07
CA ASP A 127 -30.05 -19.27 50.32
C ASP A 127 -28.98 -20.34 50.65
N GLY A 128 -27.71 -19.95 50.58
CA GLY A 128 -26.60 -20.80 51.02
C GLY A 128 -26.55 -20.85 52.54
N ASP A 129 -26.80 -22.05 53.09
CA ASP A 129 -26.65 -22.39 54.50
C ASP A 129 -25.20 -22.19 55.01
N ALA A 130 -25.15 -21.87 56.31
CA ALA A 130 -23.99 -21.49 57.14
C ALA A 130 -22.91 -22.58 57.34
#